data_AF-A0A656QG05-F1
#
_entry.id   AF-A0A656QG05-F1
#
_cell.length_a   1.000
_cell.length_b   1.000
_cell.length_c   1.000
_cell.angle_alpha   90.00
_cell.angle_beta   90.00
_cell.angle_gamma   90.00
#
_symmetry.space_group_name_H-M   'P 1'
#
loop_
_entity.id
_entity.type
_entity.pdbx_description
1 polymer ?
#
loop_
_entity_poly.entity_id
_entity_poly.type
_entity_poly.pdbx_seq_one_letter_code
_entity_poly.pdbx_strand_id
1 'polypeptide(L)'
;MPTNNDETIPHPPASLEEKQSAIAQWNALADEQDRAAALGITHASVAKYNASLYRRTARSIQHEIDTGTAVCVCCFKPIGRGSLAH
;
A
#
# COMPACT_ATOMS: atom_id res chain seq x y z
N MET A 1 -23.69 -27.60 -8.10
CA MET A 1 -23.99 -26.49 -7.18
C MET A 1 -23.03 -25.36 -7.52
N PRO A 2 -23.50 -24.17 -7.96
CA PRO A 2 -22.60 -23.04 -8.09
C PRO A 2 -22.26 -22.51 -6.69
N THR A 3 -20.98 -22.56 -6.32
CA THR A 3 -20.45 -21.83 -5.18
C THR A 3 -20.36 -20.36 -5.61
N ASN A 4 -21.27 -19.54 -5.13
CA ASN A 4 -21.24 -18.10 -5.39
C ASN A 4 -19.95 -17.53 -4.77
N ASN A 5 -18.96 -17.31 -5.62
CA ASN A 5 -17.89 -16.34 -5.40
C ASN A 5 -18.55 -14.97 -5.33
N ASP A 6 -18.42 -14.28 -4.19
CA ASP A 6 -18.49 -12.82 -3.99
C ASP A 6 -19.14 -12.51 -2.63
N GLU A 7 -18.44 -12.86 -1.55
CA GLU A 7 -18.71 -12.27 -0.24
C GLU A 7 -17.66 -11.18 0.00
N THR A 8 -17.81 -10.07 -0.73
CA THR A 8 -17.21 -8.81 -0.34
C THR A 8 -17.87 -8.39 0.98
N ILE A 9 -17.35 -8.90 2.10
CA ILE A 9 -17.75 -8.44 3.43
C ILE A 9 -17.59 -6.92 3.41
N PRO A 10 -18.66 -6.13 3.53
CA PRO A 10 -18.57 -4.69 3.51
C PRO A 10 -17.75 -4.25 4.73
N HIS A 11 -16.48 -3.96 4.53
CA HIS A 11 -15.67 -3.37 5.58
C HIS A 11 -15.95 -1.86 5.57
N PRO A 12 -16.21 -1.25 6.74
CA PRO A 12 -16.26 0.20 6.81
C PRO A 12 -14.94 0.78 6.27
N PRO A 13 -14.95 1.98 5.67
CA PRO A 13 -13.70 2.64 5.30
C PRO A 13 -12.85 2.82 6.56
N ALA A 14 -11.55 2.60 6.43
CA ALA A 14 -10.61 2.85 7.51
C ALA A 14 -10.72 4.31 7.98
N SER A 15 -10.74 4.50 9.29
CA SER A 15 -10.71 5.81 9.94
C SER A 15 -9.43 6.58 9.61
N LEU A 16 -9.44 7.89 9.86
CA LEU A 16 -8.26 8.74 9.65
C LEU A 16 -7.08 8.27 10.52
N GLU A 17 -7.34 7.88 11.77
CA GLU A 17 -6.31 7.38 12.70
C GLU A 17 -5.68 6.08 12.19
N GLU A 18 -6.50 5.12 11.73
CA GLU A 18 -6.00 3.87 11.13
C GLU A 18 -5.14 4.14 9.90
N LYS A 19 -5.53 5.09 9.04
CA LYS A 19 -4.75 5.47 7.86
C LYS A 19 -3.41 6.13 8.25
N GLN A 20 -3.41 7.03 9.23
CA GLN A 20 -2.19 7.67 9.73
C GLN A 20 -1.25 6.65 10.38
N SER A 21 -1.79 5.72 11.16
CA SER A 21 -1.03 4.60 11.74
C SER A 21 -0.43 3.72 10.64
N ALA A 22 -1.20 3.38 9.61
CA ALA A 22 -0.71 2.60 8.48
C ALA A 22 0.43 3.31 7.73
N ILE A 23 0.33 4.63 7.50
CA ILE A 23 1.41 5.42 6.89
C ILE A 23 2.71 5.31 7.71
N ALA A 24 2.62 5.49 9.02
CA ALA A 24 3.78 5.38 9.91
C ALA A 24 4.42 3.98 9.85
N GLN A 25 3.59 2.93 9.89
CA GLN A 25 4.06 1.54 9.82
C GLN A 25 4.74 1.21 8.48
N TRP A 26 4.17 1.65 7.35
CA TRP A 26 4.81 1.46 6.03
C TRP A 26 6.15 2.17 5.90
N ASN A 27 6.27 3.38 6.44
CA ASN A 27 7.54 4.10 6.48
C ASN A 27 8.56 3.37 7.37
N ALA A 28 8.15 2.88 8.55
CA ALA A 28 9.02 2.11 9.42
C ALA A 28 9.53 0.81 8.75
N LEU A 29 8.68 0.11 7.99
CA LEU A 29 9.09 -1.05 7.21
C LEU A 29 10.08 -0.69 6.10
N ALA A 30 9.95 0.47 5.48
CA ALA A 30 10.92 0.94 4.48
C ALA A 30 12.29 1.20 5.11
N ASP A 31 12.30 1.83 6.28
CA ASP A 31 13.54 2.09 7.02
C ASP A 31 14.18 0.78 7.51
N GLU A 32 13.38 -0.22 7.87
CA GLU A 32 13.88 -1.56 8.20
C GLU A 32 14.54 -2.25 6.99
N GLN A 33 13.99 -2.11 5.78
CA GLN A 33 14.65 -2.64 4.58
C GLN A 33 16.01 -1.97 4.33
N ASP A 34 16.08 -0.65 4.49
CA ASP A 34 17.33 0.10 4.35
C ASP A 34 18.37 -0.35 5.41
N ARG A 35 17.94 -0.59 6.66
CA ARG A 35 18.80 -1.17 7.72
C ARG A 35 19.24 -2.60 7.40
N ALA A 36 18.34 -3.45 6.93
CA ALA A 36 18.64 -4.83 6.59
C ALA A 36 19.67 -4.94 5.45
N ALA A 37 19.66 -4.00 4.50
CA ALA A 37 20.70 -3.88 3.48
C ALA A 37 22.05 -3.47 4.05
N ALA A 38 22.08 -2.47 4.94
CA ALA A 38 23.30 -1.99 5.58
C ALA A 38 23.97 -3.09 6.44
N LEU A 39 23.16 -3.98 7.03
CA LEU A 39 23.62 -5.13 7.82
C LEU A 39 23.93 -6.38 6.96
N GLY A 40 23.72 -6.33 5.65
CA GLY A 40 23.92 -7.47 4.75
C GLY A 40 22.92 -8.61 4.91
N ILE A 41 21.82 -8.39 5.65
CA ILE A 41 20.75 -9.38 5.87
C ILE A 41 19.93 -9.57 4.59
N THR A 42 19.65 -8.48 3.88
CA THR A 42 18.89 -8.49 2.63
C THR A 42 19.76 -7.96 1.49
N HIS A 43 19.71 -8.62 0.33
CA HIS A 43 20.43 -8.15 -0.85
C HIS A 43 20.01 -6.72 -1.21
N ALA A 44 20.99 -5.85 -1.49
CA ALA A 44 20.77 -4.42 -1.65
C ALA A 44 19.70 -4.06 -2.70
N SER A 45 19.63 -4.80 -3.81
CA SER A 45 18.59 -4.55 -4.84
C SER A 45 17.18 -4.87 -4.35
N VAL A 46 17.01 -5.93 -3.55
CA VAL A 46 15.72 -6.36 -2.99
C VAL A 46 15.27 -5.36 -1.93
N ALA A 47 16.17 -4.99 -1.02
CA ALA A 47 15.91 -4.00 0.01
C ALA A 47 15.48 -2.65 -0.60
N LYS A 48 16.23 -2.16 -1.61
CA LYS A 48 15.90 -0.91 -2.32
C LYS A 48 14.52 -0.98 -2.98
N TYR A 49 14.20 -2.10 -3.62
CA TYR A 49 12.88 -2.29 -4.24
C TYR A 49 11.77 -2.27 -3.20
N ASN A 50 11.92 -3.03 -2.11
CA ASN A 50 10.93 -3.10 -1.04
C ASN A 50 10.75 -1.75 -0.34
N ALA A 51 11.83 -1.06 0.03
CA ALA A 51 11.79 0.25 0.64
C ALA A 51 11.04 1.26 -0.26
N SER A 52 11.31 1.24 -1.57
CA SER A 52 10.60 2.07 -2.54
C SER A 52 9.10 1.73 -2.60
N LEU A 53 8.75 0.45 -2.66
CA LEU A 53 7.36 0.00 -2.67
C LEU A 53 6.62 0.44 -1.40
N TYR A 54 7.21 0.23 -0.23
CA TYR A 54 6.59 0.57 1.07
C TYR A 54 6.37 2.09 1.21
N ARG A 55 7.36 2.90 0.81
CA ARG A 55 7.22 4.37 0.76
C ARG A 55 6.12 4.81 -0.19
N ARG A 56 5.99 4.13 -1.34
CA ARG A 56 4.90 4.41 -2.29
C ARG A 56 3.54 4.03 -1.72
N THR A 57 3.43 2.93 -0.96
CA THR A 57 2.19 2.56 -0.27
C THR A 57 1.78 3.60 0.76
N ALA A 58 2.73 4.06 1.60
CA ALA A 58 2.49 5.16 2.52
C ALA A 58 1.98 6.42 1.78
N ARG A 59 2.60 6.76 0.65
CA ARG A 59 2.20 7.90 -0.18
C ARG A 59 0.82 7.74 -0.82
N SER A 60 0.41 6.54 -1.24
CA SER A 60 -0.95 6.33 -1.78
C SER A 60 -2.02 6.50 -0.70
N ILE A 61 -1.74 6.09 0.54
CA ILE A 61 -2.66 6.31 1.67
C ILE A 61 -2.71 7.79 2.01
N GLN A 62 -1.56 8.48 2.07
CA GLN A 62 -1.53 9.92 2.29
C GLN A 62 -2.33 10.69 1.23
N HIS A 63 -2.21 10.29 -0.04
CA HIS A 63 -3.00 10.88 -1.12
C HIS A 63 -4.51 10.72 -0.89
N GLU A 64 -4.96 9.57 -0.39
CA GLU A 64 -6.36 9.37 -0.03
C GLU A 64 -6.80 10.29 1.11
N ILE A 65 -5.94 10.49 2.13
CA ILE A 65 -6.22 11.47 3.21
C ILE A 65 -6.35 12.88 2.63
N ASP A 66 -5.41 13.27 1.77
CA ASP A 66 -5.31 14.64 1.23
C ASP A 66 -6.44 14.98 0.25
N THR A 67 -6.92 13.99 -0.51
CA THR A 67 -7.82 14.21 -1.66
C THR A 67 -9.17 13.51 -1.55
N GLY A 68 -9.35 12.64 -0.55
CA GLY A 68 -10.52 11.75 -0.45
C GLY A 68 -10.57 10.66 -1.52
N THR A 69 -9.56 10.53 -2.39
CA THR A 69 -9.54 9.57 -3.49
C THR A 69 -8.51 8.47 -3.26
N ALA A 70 -8.98 7.23 -3.13
CA ALA A 70 -8.10 6.06 -3.07
C ALA A 70 -7.46 5.78 -4.43
N VAL A 71 -6.16 5.48 -4.45
CA VAL A 71 -5.37 5.25 -5.67
C VAL A 71 -4.53 3.99 -5.60
N CYS A 72 -4.24 3.39 -6.75
CA CYS A 72 -3.35 2.25 -6.86
C CYS A 72 -1.90 2.64 -6.52
N VAL A 73 -1.22 1.91 -5.63
CA VAL A 73 0.18 2.15 -5.26
C VAL A 73 1.15 2.10 -6.47
N CYS A 74 0.86 1.25 -7.46
CA CYS A 74 1.71 1.00 -8.61
C CYS A 74 1.67 2.12 -9.65
N CYS A 75 0.56 2.86 -9.77
CA CYS A 75 0.38 3.83 -10.85
C CYS A 75 -0.36 5.12 -10.45
N PHE A 76 -0.76 5.25 -9.19
CA PHE A 76 -1.54 6.38 -8.64
C PHE A 76 -2.85 6.67 -9.39
N LYS A 77 -3.38 5.70 -10.14
CA LYS A 77 -4.71 5.80 -10.76
C LYS A 77 -5.81 5.58 -9.71
N PRO A 78 -6.92 6.34 -9.74
CA PRO A 78 -8.04 6.13 -8.83
C PRO A 78 -8.58 4.69 -8.87
N ILE A 79 -8.80 4.10 -7.70
CA ILE A 79 -9.45 2.79 -7.56
C ILE A 79 -10.93 2.92 -7.96
N GLY A 80 -11.48 1.89 -8.63
CA GLY A 80 -12.86 1.90 -9.13
C GLY A 80 -13.06 2.60 -10.48
N ARG A 81 -12.03 3.22 -11.05
CA ARG A 81 -12.03 3.76 -12.44
C ARG A 81 -11.15 2.98 -13.42
N GLY A 82 -10.43 1.96 -12.95
CA GLY A 82 -9.68 1.07 -13.81
C GLY A 82 -10.58 -0.05 -14.30
N SER A 83 -11.13 0.07 -15.51
CA SER A 83 -11.65 -1.11 -16.19
C SER A 83 -10.46 -2.00 -16.56
N LEU A 84 -10.39 -3.20 -15.97
CA LEU A 84 -9.88 -4.34 -16.74
C LEU A 84 -11.00 -4.74 -17.69
N ALA A 85 -11.23 -3.90 -18.71
CA ALA A 85 -12.09 -4.26 -19.81
C ALA A 85 -11.39 -5.41 -20.54
N HIS A 86 -11.88 -6.63 -20.32
CA HIS A 86 -11.61 -7.77 -21.17
C HIS A 86 -12.67 -7.83 -22.26
#